data_AF-A0A4S4D1S4-F1
#
_entry.id   AF-A0A4S4D1S4-F1
#
_cell.length_a   1.000
_cell.length_b   1.000
_cell.length_c   1.000
_cell.angle_alpha   90.00
_cell.angle_beta   90.00
_cell.angle_gamma   90.00
#
_symmetry.space_group_name_H-M   'P 1'
#
loop_
_entity.id
_entity.type
_entity.pdbx_description
1 polymer ?
#
loop_
_entity_poly.entity_id
_entity_poly.type
_entity_poly.pdbx_seq_one_letter_code
_entity_poly.pdbx_strand_id
1 'polypeptide(L)'
;MIPWIDDFCKDLSNDALGEPIPELSKGWYRTHQYLLEPIFYSWVLKQLCRVYNENEAKLFYVLYYGRLDILRWHFKIMSNDVKDSLTLDLVKWLESRTPWARNTGKDHVFVLEKIS
;
A
#
# COMPACT_ATOMS: atom_id res chain seq x y z
N MET A 1 -1.02 -7.39 -16.94
CA MET A 1 0.19 -6.62 -16.61
C MET A 1 0.06 -5.27 -17.29
N ILE A 2 0.36 -4.18 -16.59
CA ILE A 2 0.10 -2.81 -17.06
C ILE A 2 1.07 -2.50 -18.21
N PRO A 3 0.62 -2.25 -19.45
CA PRO A 3 1.47 -2.28 -20.63
C PRO A 3 2.57 -1.21 -20.71
N TRP A 4 2.45 -0.11 -19.96
CA TRP A 4 3.40 1.01 -19.96
C TRP A 4 4.32 1.03 -18.73
N ILE A 5 4.38 -0.06 -17.99
CA ILE A 5 5.33 -0.19 -16.89
C ILE A 5 6.39 -1.19 -17.34
N ASP A 6 7.49 -0.66 -17.85
CA ASP A 6 8.55 -1.45 -18.46
C ASP A 6 9.27 -2.35 -17.42
N ASP A 7 9.64 -1.80 -16.26
CA ASP A 7 10.35 -2.53 -15.20
C ASP A 7 10.13 -1.95 -13.79
N PHE A 8 9.09 -2.43 -13.11
CA PHE A 8 8.83 -2.09 -11.70
C PHE A 8 9.97 -2.48 -10.75
N CYS A 9 10.86 -3.41 -11.13
CA CYS A 9 11.90 -3.87 -10.22
C CYS A 9 12.87 -2.75 -9.85
N LYS A 10 13.17 -1.86 -10.81
CA LYS A 10 14.02 -0.68 -10.57
C LYS A 10 13.34 0.31 -9.65
N ASP A 11 12.04 0.53 -9.84
CA ASP A 11 11.28 1.47 -9.00
C ASP A 11 11.12 0.94 -7.57
N LEU A 12 11.13 -0.38 -7.38
CA LEU A 12 11.09 -1.03 -6.07
C LEU A 12 12.44 -1.00 -5.31
N SER A 13 13.52 -0.52 -5.93
CA SER A 13 14.82 -0.38 -5.25
C SER A 13 14.75 0.67 -4.14
N ASN A 14 15.70 0.60 -3.20
CA ASN A 14 15.82 1.54 -2.08
C ASN A 14 14.50 1.72 -1.29
N ASP A 15 13.90 0.61 -0.83
CA ASP A 15 12.61 0.62 -0.13
C ASP A 15 11.47 1.23 -0.96
N ALA A 16 11.45 0.95 -2.26
CA ALA A 16 10.51 1.49 -3.24
C ALA A 16 10.62 3.01 -3.50
N LEU A 17 11.72 3.65 -3.08
CA LEU A 17 12.03 5.02 -3.47
C LEU A 17 12.58 5.10 -4.91
N GLY A 18 13.06 3.98 -5.47
CA GLY A 18 13.67 3.90 -6.79
C GLY A 18 15.16 4.26 -6.78
N GLU A 19 15.74 4.44 -7.97
CA GLU A 19 17.16 4.75 -8.11
C GLU A 19 17.51 6.17 -7.60
N PRO A 20 18.65 6.36 -6.92
CA PRO A 20 19.07 7.68 -6.47
C PRO A 20 19.33 8.63 -7.64
N ILE A 21 19.20 9.94 -7.40
CA ILE A 21 19.49 11.02 -8.37
C ILE A 21 20.73 11.80 -7.88
N PRO A 22 21.96 11.38 -8.25
CA PRO A 22 23.19 11.98 -7.73
C PRO A 22 23.32 13.48 -8.02
N GLU A 23 22.70 13.95 -9.10
CA GLU A 23 22.78 15.33 -9.57
C GLU A 23 22.03 16.32 -8.67
N LEU A 24 21.03 15.86 -7.91
CA LEU A 24 20.16 16.72 -7.09
C LEU A 24 20.56 16.81 -5.62
N SER A 25 21.48 15.95 -5.15
CA SER A 25 21.94 15.72 -3.75
C SER A 25 21.42 14.43 -3.10
N LYS A 26 21.98 14.11 -1.92
CA LYS A 26 21.62 12.92 -1.14
C LYS A 26 20.16 13.00 -0.68
N GLY A 27 19.41 11.92 -0.89
CA GLY A 27 18.00 11.81 -0.49
C GLY A 27 17.01 12.03 -1.63
N TRP A 28 17.48 12.33 -2.84
CA TRP A 28 16.65 12.38 -4.04
C TRP A 28 16.66 11.03 -4.76
N TYR A 29 15.47 10.55 -5.12
CA TYR A 29 15.26 9.27 -5.80
C TYR A 29 14.25 9.42 -6.94
N ARG A 30 14.36 8.56 -7.95
CA ARG A 30 13.42 8.45 -9.08
C ARG A 30 12.17 7.69 -8.64
N THR A 31 11.44 8.24 -7.68
CA THR A 31 10.27 7.59 -7.10
C THR A 31 9.12 7.52 -8.10
N HIS A 32 8.55 6.32 -8.26
CA HIS A 32 7.42 6.09 -9.13
C HIS A 32 6.09 6.44 -8.44
N GLN A 33 5.21 7.16 -9.14
CA GLN A 33 3.87 7.60 -8.69
C GLN A 33 2.85 6.48 -8.37
N TYR A 34 3.28 5.22 -8.28
CA TYR A 34 2.38 4.09 -7.94
C TYR A 34 2.97 3.27 -6.79
N LEU A 35 3.99 3.79 -6.11
CA LEU A 35 4.75 3.06 -5.09
C LEU A 35 4.60 3.67 -3.70
N LEU A 36 3.65 4.60 -3.50
CA LEU A 36 3.42 5.18 -2.18
C LEU A 36 3.12 4.10 -1.13
N GLU A 37 2.27 3.11 -1.44
CA GLU A 37 1.94 2.04 -0.50
C GLU A 37 3.15 1.14 -0.14
N PRO A 38 3.99 0.67 -1.10
CA PRO A 38 5.28 0.02 -0.82
C PRO A 38 6.29 0.86 -0.01
N ILE A 39 6.39 2.16 -0.27
CA ILE A 39 7.26 3.08 0.49
C ILE A 39 6.81 3.12 1.95
N PHE A 40 5.51 3.33 2.19
CA PHE A 40 4.94 3.34 3.53
C PHE A 40 5.05 1.98 4.22
N TYR A 41 4.88 0.88 3.49
CA TYR A 41 5.11 -0.45 4.03
C TYR A 41 6.54 -0.59 4.59
N SER A 42 7.54 -0.22 3.79
CA SER A 42 8.95 -0.29 4.20
C SER A 42 9.24 0.64 5.39
N TRP A 43 8.63 1.82 5.41
CA TRP A 43 8.73 2.76 6.54
C TRP A 43 8.09 2.20 7.82
N VAL A 44 6.90 1.61 7.73
CA VAL A 44 6.20 0.98 8.87
C VAL A 44 7.01 -0.18 9.43
N LEU A 45 7.63 -1.01 8.57
CA LEU A 45 8.47 -2.12 9.02
C LEU A 45 9.67 -1.66 9.85
N LYS A 46 10.19 -0.45 9.60
CA LYS A 46 11.37 0.14 10.26
C LYS A 46 11.02 1.03 11.47
N GLN A 47 9.75 1.17 11.82
CA GLN A 47 9.35 1.95 12.99
C GLN A 47 9.86 1.32 14.28
N LEU A 48 10.54 2.13 15.11
CA LEU A 48 11.09 1.70 16.40
C LEU A 48 10.01 1.23 17.38
N CYS A 49 8.81 1.80 17.30
CA CYS A 49 7.69 1.48 18.16
C CYS A 49 6.81 0.34 17.61
N ARG A 50 7.24 -0.36 16.56
CA ARG A 50 6.50 -1.49 16.00
C ARG A 50 6.51 -2.65 17.01
N VAL A 51 5.33 -3.16 17.31
CA VAL A 51 5.14 -4.31 18.19
C VAL A 51 4.71 -5.54 17.39
N TYR A 52 5.07 -6.72 17.88
CA TYR A 52 4.66 -8.00 17.29
C TYR A 52 3.38 -8.56 17.92
N ASN A 53 3.09 -8.18 19.17
CA ASN A 53 1.87 -8.56 19.87
C ASN A 53 0.75 -7.59 19.49
N GLU A 54 -0.31 -8.09 18.86
CA GLU A 54 -1.48 -7.29 18.47
C GLU A 54 -2.23 -6.67 19.66
N ASN A 55 -2.06 -7.21 20.86
CA ASN A 55 -2.67 -6.66 22.08
C ASN A 55 -1.96 -5.40 22.59
N GLU A 56 -0.69 -5.21 22.22
CA GLU A 56 0.11 -4.03 22.57
C GLU A 56 0.03 -2.95 21.49
N ALA A 57 -0.48 -3.30 20.31
CA ALA A 57 -0.60 -2.37 19.19
C ALA A 57 -1.69 -1.32 19.45
N LYS A 58 -1.32 -0.05 19.26
CA LYS A 58 -2.24 1.10 19.33
C LYS A 58 -2.78 1.53 17.97
N LEU A 59 -2.10 1.12 16.90
CA LEU A 59 -2.41 1.47 15.52
C LEU A 59 -2.04 0.28 14.64
N PHE A 60 -2.91 -0.04 13.68
CA PHE A 60 -2.71 -1.09 12.70
C PHE A 60 -2.57 -0.47 11.32
N TYR A 61 -1.40 -0.60 10.71
CA TYR A 61 -1.25 -0.29 9.30
C TYR A 61 -1.78 -1.48 8.49
N VAL A 62 -2.82 -1.25 7.69
CA VAL A 62 -3.37 -2.27 6.80
C VAL A 62 -2.65 -2.19 5.47
N LEU A 63 -1.83 -3.22 5.20
CA LEU A 63 -1.13 -3.33 3.93
C LEU A 63 -2.12 -3.70 2.82
N TYR A 64 -2.54 -2.71 2.06
CA TYR A 64 -3.42 -2.89 0.91
C TYR A 64 -2.95 -2.03 -0.27
N TYR A 65 -2.54 -2.70 -1.36
CA TYR A 65 -2.13 -2.04 -2.60
C TYR A 65 -3.35 -1.68 -3.45
N GLY A 66 -4.17 -0.77 -2.94
CA GLY A 66 -5.46 -0.40 -3.53
C GLY A 66 -5.31 0.17 -4.95
N ARG A 67 -4.26 0.95 -5.22
CA ARG A 67 -4.01 1.47 -6.58
C ARG A 67 -3.73 0.35 -7.57
N LEU A 68 -2.94 -0.66 -7.19
CA LEU A 68 -2.64 -1.79 -8.05
C LEU A 68 -3.89 -2.62 -8.37
N ASP A 69 -4.77 -2.81 -7.38
CA ASP A 69 -6.04 -3.48 -7.59
C ASP A 69 -6.95 -2.71 -8.55
N ILE A 70 -7.05 -1.39 -8.40
CA ILE A 70 -7.82 -0.54 -9.33
C ILE A 70 -7.21 -0.59 -10.73
N LEU A 71 -5.88 -0.47 -10.86
CA LEU A 71 -5.17 -0.48 -12.15
C LEU A 71 -5.36 -1.80 -12.92
N ARG A 72 -5.57 -2.93 -12.22
CA ARG A 72 -5.91 -4.22 -12.83
C ARG A 72 -7.14 -4.15 -13.73
N TRP A 73 -8.10 -3.29 -13.37
CA TRP A 73 -9.39 -3.15 -14.03
C TRP A 73 -9.60 -1.82 -14.75
N HIS A 74 -8.76 -0.81 -14.50
CA HIS A 74 -8.95 0.57 -14.96
C HIS A 74 -9.17 0.68 -16.48
N PHE A 75 -8.51 -0.15 -17.28
CA PHE A 75 -8.59 -0.15 -18.75
C PHE A 75 -9.44 -1.29 -19.31
N LYS A 76 -10.24 -1.96 -18.46
CA LYS A 76 -11.10 -3.08 -18.85
C LYS A 76 -12.55 -2.76 -18.55
N ILE A 77 -13.44 -3.16 -19.46
CA ILE A 77 -14.88 -3.06 -19.25
C ILE A 77 -15.31 -4.25 -18.38
N MET A 78 -15.38 -4.02 -17.07
CA MET A 78 -15.85 -5.00 -16.08
C MET A 78 -16.93 -4.36 -15.22
N SER A 79 -17.83 -5.20 -14.71
CA SER A 79 -18.86 -4.78 -13.77
C SER A 79 -18.25 -4.40 -12.41
N ASN A 80 -18.97 -3.59 -11.63
CA ASN A 80 -18.46 -3.08 -10.35
C ASN A 80 -18.24 -4.19 -9.33
N ASP A 81 -19.08 -5.23 -9.31
CA ASP A 81 -18.91 -6.39 -8.43
C ASP A 81 -17.57 -7.12 -8.64
N VAL A 82 -17.11 -7.23 -9.89
CA VAL A 82 -15.80 -7.82 -10.19
C VAL A 82 -14.67 -6.90 -9.73
N LYS A 83 -14.81 -5.59 -9.98
CA LYS A 83 -13.81 -4.59 -9.59
C LYS A 83 -13.63 -4.50 -8.08
N ASP A 84 -14.74 -4.56 -7.35
CA ASP A 84 -14.77 -4.37 -5.89
C ASP A 84 -14.51 -5.65 -5.11
N SER A 85 -14.48 -6.82 -5.77
CA SER A 85 -14.35 -8.15 -5.15
C SER A 85 -13.21 -8.23 -4.12
N LEU A 86 -12.00 -7.78 -4.48
CA LEU A 86 -10.85 -7.84 -3.57
C LEU A 86 -11.00 -6.91 -2.36
N THR A 87 -11.57 -5.72 -2.58
CA THR A 87 -11.83 -4.75 -1.49
C THR A 87 -12.89 -5.30 -0.53
N LEU A 88 -13.93 -5.95 -1.06
CA LEU A 88 -14.97 -6.59 -0.25
C LEU A 88 -14.42 -7.75 0.57
N ASP A 89 -13.55 -8.56 -0.01
CA ASP A 89 -12.89 -9.66 0.70
C ASP A 89 -11.94 -9.14 1.79
N LEU A 90 -11.22 -8.04 1.53
CA LEU A 90 -10.41 -7.36 2.54
C LEU A 90 -11.26 -6.86 3.71
N VAL A 91 -12.41 -6.23 3.44
CA VAL A 91 -13.30 -5.75 4.50
C VAL A 91 -13.81 -6.91 5.35
N LYS A 92 -14.31 -7.99 4.73
CA LYS A 92 -14.75 -9.19 5.47
C LYS A 92 -13.62 -9.79 6.31
N TRP A 93 -12.41 -9.82 5.76
CA TRP A 93 -11.23 -10.30 6.47
C TRP A 93 -10.91 -9.42 7.68
N LEU A 94 -10.94 -8.10 7.53
CA LEU A 94 -10.72 -7.15 8.62
C LEU A 94 -11.77 -7.31 9.72
N GLU A 95 -13.05 -7.39 9.34
CA GLU A 95 -14.16 -7.60 10.26
C GLU A 95 -14.05 -8.89 11.06
N SER A 96 -13.39 -9.91 10.51
CA SER A 96 -13.11 -11.17 11.21
C SER A 96 -11.98 -11.09 12.26
N ARG A 97 -11.22 -9.98 12.31
CA ARG A 97 -10.08 -9.82 13.22
C ARG A 97 -10.52 -9.24 14.57
N THR A 98 -10.07 -9.86 15.65
CA THR A 98 -10.33 -9.37 17.02
C THR A 98 -9.91 -7.91 17.24
N PRO A 99 -8.72 -7.46 16.76
CA PRO A 99 -8.34 -6.06 16.90
C PRO A 99 -9.26 -5.07 16.18
N TRP A 100 -9.82 -5.45 15.03
CA TRP A 100 -10.77 -4.62 14.29
C TRP A 100 -12.06 -4.42 15.09
N ALA A 101 -12.64 -5.50 15.62
CA ALA A 101 -13.86 -5.45 16.42
C ALA A 101 -13.67 -4.63 17.70
N ARG A 102 -12.49 -4.72 18.34
CA ARG A 102 -12.16 -4.02 19.59
C ARG A 102 -12.33 -2.50 19.50
N ASN A 103 -11.96 -1.90 18.37
CA ASN A 103 -12.02 -0.45 18.18
C ASN A 103 -12.81 -0.04 16.93
N THR A 104 -13.67 -0.92 16.41
CA THR A 104 -14.50 -0.67 15.22
C THR A 104 -13.68 -0.18 14.01
N GLY A 105 -12.45 -0.67 13.85
CA GLY A 105 -11.52 -0.26 12.79
C GLY A 105 -10.95 1.16 12.89
N LYS A 106 -11.23 1.94 13.94
CA LYS A 106 -10.78 3.35 14.06
C LYS A 106 -9.27 3.51 14.22
N ASP A 107 -8.61 2.46 14.69
CA ASP A 107 -7.16 2.34 14.82
C ASP A 107 -6.52 1.63 13.61
N HIS A 108 -7.26 1.38 12.53
CA HIS A 108 -6.74 0.82 11.30
C HIS A 108 -6.55 1.91 10.25
N VAL A 109 -5.32 2.10 9.82
CA VAL A 109 -4.95 3.14 8.86
C VAL A 109 -4.50 2.53 7.55
N PHE A 110 -4.88 3.20 6.47
CA PHE A 110 -4.53 2.86 5.11
C PHE A 110 -3.75 4.02 4.51
N VAL A 111 -2.78 3.70 3.66
CA VAL A 111 -2.14 4.67 2.79
C VAL A 111 -2.68 4.41 1.40
N LEU A 112 -3.27 5.45 0.81
CA LEU A 112 -3.86 5.38 -0.52
C LEU A 112 -3.32 6.56 -1.31
N GLU A 113 -2.81 6.29 -2.50
CA GLU A 113 -2.33 7.34 -3.39
C GLU A 113 -3.49 7.96 -4.17
N LYS A 114 -3.53 9.30 -4.18
CA LYS A 114 -4.43 10.06 -5.05
C LYS A 114 -3.60 10.67 -6.18
N ILE A 115 -3.95 10.34 -7.41
CA ILE A 115 -3.45 11.01 -8.60
C ILE A 115 -4.56 11.92 -9.10
N SER A 116 -4.25 13.21 -9.24
CA SER A 116 -5.17 14.24 -9.76
C SER A 116 -4.93 14.47 -11.24
#